data_AF-A0A2N3E179-F1
#
_entry.id   AF-A0A2N3E179-F1
#
_cell.length_a   1.000
_cell.length_b   1.000
_cell.length_c   1.000
_cell.angle_alpha   90.00
_cell.angle_beta   90.00
_cell.angle_gamma   90.00
#
_symmetry.space_group_name_H-M   'P 1'
#
loop_
_entity.id
_entity.type
_entity.pdbx_description
1 polymer ?
#
loop_
_entity_poly.entity_id
_entity_poly.type
_entity_poly.pdbx_seq_one_letter_code
_entity_poly.pdbx_strand_id
1 'polypeptide(L)'
;MRLPMGGLFRHVRDLVSGQQAAGIATGVICADPPEDGVSAAQLAELGPQCGLGVHIVPMARLPGIGDIVNIREVGALAGWLKPDIIHGHGAKGGMLARLAPGAQRAVRIYTPHGG
;
A
#
# COMPACT_ATOMS: atom_id res chain seq x y z
N MET A 1 0.94 -22.79 7.70
CA MET A 1 1.47 -21.87 8.72
C MET A 1 1.90 -20.60 8.01
N ARG A 2 1.19 -19.48 8.21
CA ARG A 2 1.56 -18.18 7.62
C ARG A 2 2.73 -17.64 8.45
N LEU A 3 3.76 -17.14 7.78
CA LEU A 3 4.70 -16.24 8.44
C LEU A 3 3.97 -14.90 8.63
N PRO A 4 4.13 -14.22 9.79
CA PRO A 4 3.69 -12.84 9.97
C PRO A 4 4.16 -11.97 8.80
N MET A 5 3.47 -10.87 8.51
CA MET A 5 3.82 -9.89 7.47
C MET A 5 5.34 -9.89 7.17
N GLY A 6 5.71 -10.53 6.05
CA GLY A 6 7.09 -10.99 5.82
C GLY A 6 8.08 -9.89 5.42
N GLY A 7 9.17 -10.26 4.74
CA GLY A 7 10.24 -9.32 4.35
C GLY A 7 9.77 -8.08 3.59
N LEU A 8 8.67 -8.18 2.82
CA LEU A 8 8.05 -7.03 2.15
C LEU A 8 7.55 -5.98 3.14
N PHE A 9 6.87 -6.39 4.20
CA PHE A 9 6.30 -5.43 5.15
C PHE A 9 7.38 -4.74 5.97
N ARG A 10 8.43 -5.47 6.37
CA ARG A 10 9.63 -4.85 6.95
C ARG A 10 10.23 -3.80 6.00
N HIS A 11 10.40 -4.16 4.72
CA HIS A 11 10.90 -3.22 3.72
C HIS A 11 10.04 -1.96 3.59
N VAL A 12 8.70 -2.10 3.57
CA VAL A 12 7.78 -0.95 3.53
C VAL A 12 7.90 -0.10 4.81
N ARG A 13 8.03 -0.70 5.99
CA ARG A 13 8.25 0.03 7.25
C ARG A 13 9.54 0.84 7.20
N ASP A 14 10.64 0.23 6.77
CA ASP A 14 11.94 0.90 6.67
C ASP A 14 11.88 2.07 5.66
N LEU A 15 11.21 1.85 4.52
CA LEU A 15 11.00 2.88 3.51
C LEU A 15 10.16 4.05 4.05
N VAL A 16 9.04 3.77 4.72
CA VAL A 16 8.17 4.76 5.36
C VAL A 16 8.97 5.58 6.37
N SER A 17 9.70 4.92 7.27
CA SER A 17 10.49 5.59 8.29
C SER A 17 11.60 6.46 7.68
N GLY A 18 12.30 5.96 6.66
CA GLY A 18 13.37 6.71 5.99
C GLY A 18 12.85 7.94 5.24
N GLN A 19 11.73 7.81 4.54
CA GLN A 19 11.09 8.92 3.82
C GLN A 19 10.56 9.99 4.77
N GLN A 20 9.95 9.58 5.88
CA GLN A 20 9.46 10.50 6.91
C GLN A 20 10.61 11.25 7.59
N ALA A 21 11.71 10.55 7.90
CA ALA A 21 12.91 11.20 8.42
C ALA A 21 13.51 12.21 7.44
N ALA A 22 13.29 12.02 6.13
CA ALA A 22 13.65 12.97 5.09
C ALA A 22 12.61 14.08 4.84
N GLY A 23 11.53 14.15 5.64
CA GLY A 23 10.47 15.15 5.51
C GLY A 23 9.45 14.87 4.41
N ILE A 24 9.41 13.65 3.88
CA ILE A 24 8.48 13.22 2.84
C ILE A 24 7.26 12.56 3.49
N ALA A 25 6.08 13.13 3.25
CA ALA A 25 4.83 12.56 3.73
C ALA A 25 4.51 11.25 2.98
N THR A 26 4.37 10.16 3.72
CA THR A 26 4.11 8.82 3.20
C THR A 26 2.75 8.31 3.63
N GLY A 27 2.13 7.53 2.75
CA GLY A 27 0.92 6.76 3.04
C GLY A 27 1.07 5.33 2.55
N VAL A 28 0.36 4.41 3.18
CA VAL A 28 0.38 2.99 2.81
C VAL A 28 -1.03 2.53 2.52
N ILE A 29 -1.21 1.87 1.38
CA ILE A 29 -2.45 1.17 1.06
C ILE A 29 -2.16 -0.33 1.07
N CYS A 30 -2.93 -1.11 1.84
CA CYS A 30 -2.74 -2.56 1.92
C CYS A 30 -4.06 -3.30 2.08
N ALA A 31 -4.02 -4.62 1.89
CA ALA A 31 -5.15 -5.49 2.17
C ALA A 31 -5.33 -5.71 3.69
N ASP A 32 -6.47 -6.26 4.09
CA ASP A 32 -6.70 -6.66 5.47
C ASP A 32 -5.56 -7.53 6.01
N PRO A 33 -5.05 -7.22 7.22
CA PRO A 33 -4.05 -8.06 7.85
C PRO A 33 -4.63 -9.45 8.12
N PRO A 34 -3.82 -10.51 8.07
CA PRO A 34 -4.22 -11.83 8.55
C PRO A 34 -4.75 -11.79 9.99
N GLU A 35 -5.69 -12.68 10.31
CA GLU A 35 -6.18 -12.90 11.68
C GLU A 35 -5.15 -13.66 12.54
N ASP A 36 -3.95 -13.09 12.69
CA ASP A 36 -2.85 -13.62 13.52
C ASP A 36 -2.51 -12.69 14.70
N GLY A 37 -3.20 -11.55 14.83
CA GLY A 37 -3.00 -10.52 15.87
C GLY A 37 -1.71 -9.70 15.70
N VAL A 38 -0.61 -10.35 15.30
CA VAL A 38 0.70 -9.73 15.10
C VAL A 38 0.69 -8.75 13.93
N SER A 39 0.09 -9.14 12.80
CA SER A 39 0.07 -8.34 11.58
C SER A 39 -0.76 -7.06 11.76
N ALA A 40 -1.88 -7.14 12.48
CA ALA A 40 -2.71 -5.99 12.80
C ALA A 40 -2.01 -5.02 13.75
N ALA A 41 -1.35 -5.52 14.80
CA ALA A 41 -0.56 -4.71 15.72
C ALA A 41 0.59 -3.99 15.00
N GLN A 42 1.31 -4.70 14.14
CA GLN A 42 2.38 -4.17 13.32
C GLN A 42 1.92 -3.04 12.38
N LEU A 43 0.71 -3.14 11.84
CA LEU A 43 0.14 -2.12 10.98
C LEU A 43 -0.34 -0.91 11.78
N ALA A 44 -0.90 -1.13 12.97
CA ALA A 44 -1.26 -0.06 13.90
C ALA A 44 -0.03 0.74 14.35
N GLU A 45 1.12 0.10 14.56
CA GLU A 45 2.40 0.79 14.84
C GLU A 45 2.89 1.66 13.68
N LEU A 46 2.55 1.28 12.43
CA LEU A 46 2.95 2.02 11.24
C LEU A 46 2.07 3.28 11.04
N GLY A 47 0.81 3.22 11.45
CA GLY A 47 -0.16 4.32 11.31
C GLY A 47 0.37 5.70 11.73
N PRO A 48 0.88 5.87 12.97
CA PRO A 48 1.43 7.14 13.45
C PRO A 48 2.64 7.66 12.66
N GLN A 49 3.33 6.78 11.94
CA GLN A 49 4.50 7.14 11.12
C GLN A 49 4.09 7.56 9.71
N CYS A 50 2.88 7.23 9.25
CA CYS A 50 2.39 7.60 7.93
C CYS A 50 1.68 8.96 7.96
N GLY A 51 2.37 10.03 7.54
CA GLY A 51 1.79 11.38 7.44
C GLY A 51 0.59 11.50 6.49
N LEU A 52 0.42 10.57 5.53
CA LEU A 52 -0.77 10.44 4.67
C LEU A 52 -1.70 9.30 5.10
N GLY A 53 -1.41 8.65 6.23
CA GLY A 53 -2.20 7.58 6.81
C GLY A 53 -1.94 6.18 6.23
N VAL A 54 -2.51 5.19 6.93
CA VAL A 54 -2.58 3.80 6.48
C VAL A 54 -4.02 3.50 6.10
N HIS A 55 -4.23 2.98 4.90
CA HIS A 55 -5.55 2.74 4.31
C HIS A 55 -5.70 1.25 4.00
N ILE A 56 -6.73 0.64 4.58
CA ILE A 56 -7.09 -0.75 4.30
C ILE A 56 -8.11 -0.79 3.19
N VAL A 57 -7.79 -1.48 2.10
CA VAL A 57 -8.70 -1.77 1.00
C VAL A 57 -8.87 -3.28 0.94
N PRO A 58 -10.08 -3.84 1.15
CA PRO A 58 -10.28 -5.28 1.13
C PRO A 58 -9.95 -5.90 -0.24
N MET A 59 -8.90 -6.73 -0.30
CA MET A 59 -8.46 -7.35 -1.56
C MET A 59 -8.56 -8.87 -1.51
N ALA A 60 -9.27 -9.44 -2.49
CA ALA A 60 -9.26 -10.88 -2.70
C ALA A 60 -7.87 -11.36 -3.16
N ARG A 61 -7.46 -12.53 -2.65
CA ARG A 61 -6.16 -13.15 -2.99
C ARG A 61 -6.06 -13.53 -4.48
N LEU A 62 -7.14 -14.08 -5.02
CA LEU A 62 -7.17 -14.47 -6.43
C LEU A 62 -7.54 -13.28 -7.32
N PRO A 63 -7.01 -13.21 -8.54
CA PRO A 63 -7.46 -12.25 -9.54
C PRO A 63 -8.95 -12.41 -9.83
N GLY A 64 -9.68 -11.30 -9.95
CA GLY A 64 -11.10 -11.36 -10.26
C GLY A 64 -11.75 -9.99 -10.43
N ILE A 65 -13.07 -9.96 -10.64
CA ILE A 65 -13.83 -8.73 -10.88
C ILE A 65 -13.68 -7.73 -9.72
N GLY A 66 -13.47 -8.21 -8.48
CA GLY A 66 -13.18 -7.38 -7.32
C GLY A 66 -11.94 -6.48 -7.49
N ASP A 67 -11.01 -6.83 -8.38
CA ASP A 67 -9.86 -5.97 -8.68
C ASP A 67 -10.26 -4.65 -9.35
N ILE A 68 -11.36 -4.61 -10.10
CA ILE A 68 -11.89 -3.37 -10.67
C ILE A 68 -12.38 -2.43 -9.57
N VAL A 69 -12.99 -2.99 -8.51
CA VAL A 69 -13.41 -2.22 -7.33
C VAL A 69 -12.18 -1.64 -6.63
N ASN A 70 -11.16 -2.47 -6.40
CA ASN A 70 -9.90 -2.05 -5.79
C ASN A 70 -9.22 -0.92 -6.59
N ILE A 71 -9.21 -1.01 -7.93
CA ILE A 71 -8.66 0.05 -8.79
C ILE A 71 -9.39 1.38 -8.57
N ARG A 72 -10.72 1.36 -8.49
CA ARG A 72 -11.54 2.56 -8.27
C ARG A 72 -11.30 3.16 -6.88
N GLU A 73 -11.25 2.32 -5.86
CA GLU A 73 -11.06 2.74 -4.46
C GLU A 73 -9.66 3.34 -4.25
N VAL A 74 -8.62 2.67 -4.75
CA VAL A 74 -7.25 3.22 -4.76
C VAL A 74 -7.20 4.53 -5.55
N GLY A 75 -7.94 4.63 -6.66
CA GLY A 75 -7.99 5.88 -7.43
C GLY A 75 -8.68 7.03 -6.69
N ALA A 76 -9.74 6.74 -5.93
CA ALA A 76 -10.40 7.73 -5.09
C ALA A 76 -9.46 8.22 -3.98
N LEU A 77 -8.78 7.30 -3.30
CA LEU A 77 -7.75 7.62 -2.30
C LEU A 77 -6.62 8.45 -2.90
N ALA A 78 -6.11 8.07 -4.08
CA ALA A 78 -5.07 8.82 -4.77
C ALA A 78 -5.52 10.24 -5.14
N GLY A 79 -6.77 10.40 -5.59
CA GLY A 79 -7.34 11.72 -5.88
C GLY A 79 -7.56 12.60 -4.63
N TRP A 80 -7.88 11.98 -3.50
CA TRP A 80 -8.05 12.68 -2.22
C TRP A 80 -6.69 13.09 -1.61
N LEU A 81 -5.74 12.15 -1.55
CA LEU A 81 -4.40 12.35 -1.00
C LEU A 81 -3.51 13.22 -1.90
N LYS A 82 -3.76 13.23 -3.21
CA LYS A 82 -2.97 13.95 -4.23
C LYS A 82 -1.45 13.68 -4.10
N PRO A 83 -1.00 12.42 -4.11
CA PRO A 83 0.41 12.11 -3.94
C PRO A 83 1.23 12.55 -5.15
N ASP A 84 2.49 12.92 -4.94
CA ASP A 84 3.44 13.18 -6.02
C ASP A 84 4.01 11.87 -6.62
N ILE A 85 4.06 10.80 -5.82
CA ILE A 85 4.61 9.50 -6.20
C ILE A 85 3.67 8.39 -5.75
N ILE A 86 3.41 7.42 -6.62
CA ILE A 86 2.74 6.16 -6.28
C ILE A 86 3.69 5.01 -6.54
N HIS A 87 4.02 4.24 -5.50
CA HIS A 87 4.89 3.08 -5.59
C HIS A 87 4.10 1.78 -5.36
N GLY A 88 3.99 0.96 -6.41
CA GLY A 88 3.38 -0.36 -6.34
C GLY A 88 4.39 -1.45 -5.99
N HIS A 89 4.04 -2.32 -5.04
CA HIS A 89 4.84 -3.49 -4.67
C HIS A 89 4.10 -4.79 -5.02
N GLY A 90 4.78 -5.72 -5.71
CA GLY A 90 4.22 -7.02 -6.08
C GLY A 90 3.14 -6.94 -7.18
N ALA A 91 2.66 -8.09 -7.68
CA ALA A 91 1.79 -8.12 -8.86
C ALA A 91 0.53 -7.24 -8.74
N LYS A 92 -0.23 -7.39 -7.65
CA LYS A 92 -1.48 -6.63 -7.43
C LYS A 92 -1.19 -5.15 -7.14
N GLY A 93 -0.20 -4.84 -6.29
CA GLY A 93 0.18 -3.46 -6.01
C GLY A 93 0.70 -2.72 -7.24
N GLY A 94 1.46 -3.40 -8.11
CA GLY A 94 1.90 -2.88 -9.39
C GLY A 94 0.75 -2.59 -10.36
N MET A 95 -0.22 -3.51 -10.45
CA MET A 95 -1.44 -3.29 -11.22
C MET A 95 -2.22 -2.08 -10.71
N LEU A 96 -2.47 -2.00 -9.40
CA LEU A 96 -3.20 -0.88 -8.78
C LEU A 96 -2.48 0.45 -9.01
N ALA A 97 -1.17 0.50 -8.77
CA ALA A 97 -0.37 1.72 -9.01
C ALA A 97 -0.47 2.21 -10.47
N ARG A 98 -0.52 1.29 -11.44
CA ARG A 98 -0.61 1.61 -12.87
C ARG A 98 -2.00 2.05 -13.29
N LEU A 99 -3.04 1.38 -12.81
CA LEU A 99 -4.41 1.51 -13.31
C LEU A 99 -5.27 2.46 -12.49
N ALA A 100 -4.91 2.76 -11.24
CA ALA A 100 -5.66 3.68 -10.40
C ALA A 100 -5.74 5.09 -11.03
N PRO A 101 -6.96 5.62 -11.26
CA PRO A 101 -7.16 7.00 -11.70
C PRO A 101 -6.90 7.98 -10.54
N GLY A 102 -7.14 9.29 -10.74
CA GLY A 102 -7.16 10.27 -9.64
C GLY A 102 -5.81 10.92 -9.29
N ALA A 103 -4.69 10.34 -9.72
CA ALA A 103 -3.36 10.96 -9.56
C ALA A 103 -2.60 10.99 -10.89
N GLN A 104 -3.17 11.67 -11.90
CA GLN A 104 -2.61 11.69 -13.26
C GLN A 104 -1.22 12.33 -13.33
N ARG A 105 -0.90 13.22 -12.39
CA ARG A 105 0.40 13.91 -12.32
C ARG A 105 1.45 13.15 -11.50
N ALA A 106 1.06 12.10 -10.76
CA ALA A 106 1.97 11.36 -9.91
C ALA A 106 2.94 10.52 -10.73
N VAL A 107 4.20 10.49 -10.32
CA VAL A 107 5.19 9.55 -10.85
C VAL A 107 4.83 8.15 -10.34
N ARG A 108 4.77 7.17 -11.24
CA ARG A 108 4.43 5.79 -10.90
C ARG A 108 5.67 4.90 -10.94
N ILE A 109 5.97 4.27 -9.81
CA ILE A 109 7.09 3.34 -9.65
C ILE A 109 6.52 1.96 -9.34
N TYR A 110 7.13 0.93 -9.91
CA TYR A 110 6.76 -0.46 -9.64
C TYR A 110 8.01 -1.25 -9.32
N THR A 111 8.02 -1.91 -8.17
CA THR A 111 9.06 -2.89 -7.85
C THR A 111 8.42 -4.28 -7.79
N PRO A 112 8.84 -5.21 -8.68
CA PRO A 112 8.38 -6.58 -8.63
C PRO A 112 8.97 -7.27 -7.41
N HIS A 113 8.11 -7.98 -6.67
CA HIS A 113 8.54 -8.87 -5.60
C HIS A 113 7.73 -10.14 -5.75
N GLY A 114 8.40 -11.30 -5.71
CA GLY A 114 7.75 -12.60 -5.68
C GLY A 114 7.26 -12.90 -4.26
N GLY A 115 5.97 -13.18 -4.13
CA GLY A 115 5.34 -13.70 -2.92
C GLY A 115 4.57 -14.97 -3.25
#